data_AF-A0AAF0XPZ8-F1
#
_entry.id   AF-A0AAF0XPZ8-F1
#
_cell.length_a   1.000
_cell.length_b   1.000
_cell.length_c   1.000
_cell.angle_alpha   90.00
_cell.angle_beta   90.00
_cell.angle_gamma   90.00
#
_symmetry.space_group_name_H-M   'P 1'
#
loop_
_entity.id
_entity.type
_entity.pdbx_description
1 polymer ?
#
loop_
_entity_poly.entity_id
_entity_poly.type
_entity_poly.pdbx_seq_one_letter_code
_entity_poly.pdbx_strand_id
1 'polypeptide(L)'
;MNISSSLLYRNFRVYNKIKRRSSTLKPFLTDENKKARLQFCLSMLEEESLPHDPTFKDMNNMIHIDEKWFNLSNKEEKFYLLPDEEEPRRTCKNKNFITKVMFLAAIARPHFDNEGNVKFS
;
A
#
# COMPACT_ATOMS: atom_id res chain seq x y z
N MET A 1 -4.88 28.22 -21.81
CA MET A 1 -3.74 28.99 -21.27
C MET A 1 -2.58 28.85 -22.24
N ASN A 2 -2.04 29.95 -22.76
CA ASN A 2 -0.96 29.96 -23.74
C ASN A 2 0.37 30.22 -23.02
N ILE A 3 0.92 29.20 -22.35
CA ILE A 3 2.18 29.31 -21.59
C ILE A 3 3.25 28.47 -22.29
N SER A 4 4.43 29.05 -22.53
CA SER A 4 5.55 28.36 -23.15
C SER A 4 6.07 27.20 -22.27
N SER A 5 6.29 26.03 -22.89
CA SER A 5 6.83 24.84 -22.23
C SER A 5 8.20 25.08 -21.57
N SER A 6 9.03 25.96 -22.15
CA SER A 6 10.34 26.30 -21.58
C SER A 6 10.21 27.13 -20.30
N LEU A 7 9.21 28.02 -20.23
CA LEU A 7 8.89 28.80 -19.04
C LEU A 7 8.35 27.89 -17.92
N LEU A 8 7.48 26.93 -18.26
CA LEU A 8 7.00 25.92 -17.31
C LEU A 8 8.16 25.05 -16.77
N TYR A 9 9.02 24.56 -17.66
CA TYR A 9 10.20 23.76 -17.27
C TYR A 9 11.13 24.54 -16.33
N ARG A 10 11.45 25.80 -16.66
CA ARG A 10 12.26 26.66 -15.79
C ARG A 10 11.61 26.89 -14.44
N ASN A 11 10.32 27.20 -14.39
CA ASN A 11 9.61 27.40 -13.12
C ASN A 11 9.52 26.13 -12.27
N PHE A 12 9.46 24.95 -12.89
CA PHE A 12 9.44 23.66 -12.21
C PHE A 12 10.83 23.17 -11.75
N ARG A 13 11.84 23.19 -12.65
CA ARG A 13 13.17 22.62 -12.37
C ARG A 13 14.19 23.62 -11.83
N VAL A 14 14.13 24.88 -12.24
CA VAL A 14 15.17 25.88 -11.93
C VAL A 14 14.73 26.78 -10.80
N TYR A 15 13.53 27.35 -10.89
CA TYR A 15 13.05 28.33 -9.91
C TYR A 15 12.26 27.72 -8.76
N ASN A 16 11.95 26.41 -8.79
CA ASN A 16 11.16 25.69 -7.78
C ASN A 16 9.82 26.37 -7.41
N LYS A 17 9.26 27.18 -8.31
CA LYS A 17 8.00 27.90 -8.12
C LYS A 17 6.79 27.00 -8.30
N ILE A 18 6.97 25.87 -9.00
CA ILE A 18 5.95 24.86 -9.21
C ILE A 18 6.42 23.58 -8.53
N LYS A 19 5.58 22.99 -7.67
CA LYS A 19 5.86 21.70 -7.03
C LYS A 19 4.89 20.66 -7.55
N ARG A 20 5.41 19.48 -7.92
CA ARG A 20 4.56 18.31 -8.21
C ARG A 20 3.95 17.85 -6.89
N ARG A 21 2.62 17.86 -6.80
CA ARG A 21 1.87 17.32 -5.66
C ARG A 21 0.92 16.25 -6.19
N SER A 22 0.93 15.09 -5.57
CA SER A 22 -0.13 14.10 -5.73
C SER A 22 -1.03 14.17 -4.49
N SER A 23 -2.34 14.11 -4.72
CA SER A 23 -3.32 13.92 -3.65
C SER A 23 -4.00 12.59 -3.91
N THR A 24 -3.81 11.64 -3.01
CA THR A 24 -4.52 10.35 -3.06
C THR A 24 -5.76 10.46 -2.21
N LEU A 25 -6.92 10.02 -2.73
CA LEU A 25 -8.13 9.91 -1.93
C LEU A 25 -7.90 8.90 -0.80
N LYS A 26 -8.10 9.36 0.43
CA LYS A 26 -8.07 8.51 1.63
C LYS A 26 -9.50 8.37 2.16
N PRO A 27 -9.84 7.23 2.80
CA PRO A 27 -11.11 7.11 3.50
C PRO A 27 -11.29 8.27 4.48
N PHE A 28 -12.47 8.87 4.48
CA PHE A 28 -12.82 9.88 5.46
C PHE A 28 -13.04 9.21 6.82
N LEU A 29 -12.28 9.63 7.84
CA LEU A 29 -12.43 9.13 9.21
C LEU A 29 -13.28 10.11 10.00
N THR A 30 -14.44 9.64 10.50
CA THR A 30 -15.21 10.37 11.49
C THR A 30 -14.44 10.45 12.81
N ASP A 31 -14.86 11.32 13.72
CA ASP A 31 -14.19 11.45 15.01
C ASP A 31 -14.36 10.19 15.87
N GLU A 32 -15.48 9.48 15.73
CA GLU A 32 -15.70 8.16 16.33
C GLU A 32 -14.68 7.14 15.80
N ASN A 33 -14.47 7.08 14.48
CA ASN A 33 -13.48 6.18 13.88
C ASN A 33 -12.06 6.48 14.39
N LYS A 34 -11.72 7.77 14.55
CA LYS A 34 -10.41 8.16 15.11
C LYS A 34 -10.26 7.72 16.55
N LYS A 35 -11.29 7.93 17.38
CA LYS A 35 -11.30 7.51 18.79
C LYS A 35 -11.16 6.00 18.93
N ALA A 36 -11.93 5.23 18.17
CA ALA A 36 -11.88 3.76 18.18
C ALA A 36 -10.48 3.25 17.78
N ARG A 37 -9.88 3.82 16.73
CA ARG A 37 -8.51 3.47 16.32
C ARG A 37 -7.47 3.81 17.39
N LEU A 38 -7.62 4.96 18.06
CA LEU A 38 -6.71 5.35 19.13
C LEU A 38 -6.84 4.40 20.34
N GLN A 39 -8.06 4.08 20.75
CA GLN A 39 -8.32 3.12 21.82
C GLN A 39 -7.70 1.75 21.52
N PHE A 40 -7.84 1.28 20.29
CA PHE A 40 -7.17 0.04 19.85
C PHE A 40 -5.65 0.15 19.99
N CYS A 41 -5.02 1.23 19.48
CA CYS A 41 -3.58 1.41 19.61
C CYS A 41 -3.13 1.42 21.09
N LEU A 42 -3.89 2.06 21.98
CA LEU A 42 -3.59 2.10 23.42
C LEU A 42 -3.71 0.71 24.06
N SER A 43 -4.69 -0.11 23.67
CA SER A 43 -4.84 -1.48 24.18
C SER A 43 -3.71 -2.44 23.75
N MET A 44 -2.94 -2.05 22.72
CA MET A 44 -1.80 -2.80 22.21
C MET A 44 -0.48 -2.41 22.88
N LEU A 45 -0.47 -1.45 23.81
CA LEU A 45 0.71 -1.12 24.60
C LEU A 45 0.95 -2.18 25.68
N GLU A 46 2.22 -2.41 25.98
CA GLU A 46 2.65 -3.28 27.07
C GLU A 46 2.51 -2.52 28.41
N GLU A 47 1.74 -3.06 29.34
CA GLU A 47 1.39 -2.34 30.58
C GLU A 47 2.63 -2.06 31.43
N GLU A 48 3.57 -3.00 31.43
CA GLU A 48 4.84 -2.96 32.18
C GLU A 48 5.80 -1.87 31.69
N SER A 49 5.63 -1.42 30.45
CA SER A 49 6.48 -0.41 29.80
C SER A 49 6.06 1.04 30.11
N LEU A 50 4.87 1.21 30.70
CA LEU A 50 4.29 2.51 30.99
C LEU A 50 4.77 3.07 32.35
N PRO A 51 4.96 4.40 32.49
CA PRO A 51 4.82 5.44 31.47
C PRO A 51 6.15 5.82 30.80
N HIS A 52 7.28 5.24 31.24
CA HIS A 52 8.61 5.80 30.98
C HIS A 52 9.14 5.48 29.59
N ASP A 53 8.92 4.27 29.07
CA ASP A 53 9.34 3.86 27.73
C ASP A 53 8.29 2.93 27.09
N PRO A 54 7.15 3.47 26.62
CA PRO A 54 6.04 2.66 26.13
C PRO A 54 6.43 1.80 24.93
N THR A 55 6.24 0.49 25.04
CA THR A 55 6.42 -0.48 23.96
C THR A 55 5.08 -1.11 23.56
N PHE A 56 5.01 -1.63 22.34
CA PHE A 56 3.85 -2.41 21.91
C PHE A 56 4.04 -3.88 22.27
N LYS A 57 2.93 -4.56 22.58
CA LYS A 57 2.88 -6.02 22.73
C LYS A 57 3.53 -6.69 21.52
N ASP A 58 4.29 -7.75 21.77
CA ASP A 58 5.10 -8.42 20.75
C ASP A 58 4.30 -9.15 19.66
N MET A 59 2.97 -9.29 19.85
CA MET A 59 2.03 -9.99 18.98
C MET A 59 2.42 -11.45 18.67
N ASN A 60 3.23 -12.10 19.50
CA ASN A 60 3.69 -13.47 19.26
C ASN A 60 2.54 -14.48 19.19
N ASN A 61 1.45 -14.23 19.92
CA ASN A 61 0.26 -15.08 19.93
C ASN A 61 -0.85 -14.58 18.99
N MET A 62 -0.52 -13.79 17.96
CA MET A 62 -1.48 -13.28 16.98
C MET A 62 -1.22 -13.84 15.58
N ILE A 63 -2.31 -14.25 14.92
CA ILE A 63 -2.32 -14.60 13.50
C ILE A 63 -3.08 -13.50 12.75
N HIS A 64 -2.41 -12.82 11.84
CA HIS A 64 -3.01 -11.79 11.00
C HIS A 64 -3.58 -12.42 9.74
N ILE A 65 -4.87 -12.21 9.50
CA ILE A 65 -5.58 -12.76 8.34
C ILE A 65 -6.10 -11.61 7.48
N ASP A 66 -5.88 -11.66 6.17
CA ASP A 66 -6.39 -10.67 5.22
C ASP A 66 -6.78 -11.30 3.88
N GLU A 67 -7.75 -10.68 3.21
CA GLU A 67 -8.18 -11.03 1.86
C GLU A 67 -7.74 -9.96 0.86
N LYS A 68 -7.12 -10.40 -0.24
CA LYS A 68 -6.63 -9.50 -1.28
C LYS A 68 -7.10 -9.95 -2.66
N TRP A 69 -7.78 -9.04 -3.37
CA TRP A 69 -8.10 -9.20 -4.79
C TRP A 69 -6.92 -8.77 -5.67
N PHE A 70 -6.46 -9.66 -6.53
CA PHE A 70 -5.48 -9.38 -7.58
C PHE A 70 -6.15 -9.39 -8.94
N ASN A 71 -5.90 -8.36 -9.76
CA ASN A 71 -6.33 -8.39 -11.16
C ASN A 71 -5.34 -9.22 -11.95
N LEU A 72 -5.81 -10.16 -12.77
CA LEU A 72 -4.97 -11.00 -13.62
C LEU A 72 -4.16 -10.17 -14.65
N SER A 73 -4.63 -8.97 -14.95
CA SER A 73 -3.98 -8.06 -15.88
C SER A 73 -4.06 -6.63 -15.37
N ASN A 74 -2.98 -5.87 -15.56
CA ASN A 74 -2.94 -4.46 -15.18
C ASN A 74 -3.79 -3.62 -16.14
N LYS A 75 -4.42 -2.56 -15.63
CA LYS A 75 -5.20 -1.61 -16.44
C LYS A 75 -4.33 -0.90 -17.48
N GLU A 76 -3.08 -0.63 -17.12
CA GLU A 76 -2.07 0.00 -17.95
C GLU A 76 -0.79 -0.81 -17.78
N GLU A 77 -0.18 -1.20 -18.90
CA GLU A 77 1.06 -1.98 -18.93
C GLU A 77 1.98 -1.34 -19.95
N LYS A 78 3.27 -1.28 -19.64
CA LYS A 78 4.26 -0.63 -20.48
C LYS A 78 4.94 -1.69 -21.34
N PHE A 79 4.82 -1.55 -22.65
CA PHE A 79 5.52 -2.36 -23.63
C PHE A 79 6.65 -1.52 -24.23
N TYR A 80 7.82 -2.14 -24.40
CA TYR A 80 8.91 -1.57 -25.18
C TYR A 80 8.90 -2.30 -26.52
N LEU A 81 8.70 -1.56 -27.61
CA LEU A 81 8.54 -2.10 -28.95
C LEU A 81 9.66 -1.58 -29.85
N LEU A 82 10.05 -2.40 -30.83
CA LEU A 82 10.89 -1.92 -31.93
C LEU A 82 10.08 -1.00 -32.87
N PRO A 83 10.73 -0.12 -33.66
CA PRO A 83 10.01 0.84 -34.53
C PRO A 83 9.04 0.21 -35.52
N ASP A 84 9.31 -1.01 -35.96
CA ASP A 84 8.51 -1.74 -36.96
C ASP A 84 7.60 -2.81 -36.33
N GLU A 85 7.52 -2.86 -34.99
CA GLU A 85 6.73 -3.86 -34.28
C GLU A 85 5.30 -3.35 -34.02
N GLU A 86 4.31 -4.22 -34.22
CA GLU A 86 2.91 -3.88 -34.02
C GLU A 86 2.57 -3.72 -32.54
N GLU A 87 1.78 -2.70 -32.21
CA GLU A 87 1.34 -2.46 -30.84
C GLU A 87 0.48 -3.62 -30.30
N PRO A 88 0.77 -4.16 -29.11
CA PRO A 88 0.02 -5.27 -28.55
C PRO A 88 -1.42 -4.85 -28.23
N ARG A 89 -2.37 -5.46 -28.94
CA ARG A 89 -3.80 -5.19 -28.76
C ARG A 89 -4.32 -5.83 -27.46
N ARG A 90 -4.65 -4.99 -26.48
CA ARG A 90 -5.29 -5.40 -25.21
C ARG A 90 -6.65 -4.72 -25.05
N THR A 91 -7.74 -5.47 -25.21
CA THR A 91 -9.11 -4.95 -25.10
C THR A 91 -9.92 -5.69 -24.04
N CYS A 92 -10.79 -4.96 -23.35
CA CYS A 92 -11.80 -5.51 -22.46
C CYS A 92 -13.07 -4.64 -22.54
N LYS A 93 -14.26 -5.21 -22.26
CA LYS A 93 -15.53 -4.46 -22.33
C LYS A 93 -15.59 -3.32 -21.30
N ASN A 94 -15.07 -3.56 -20.09
CA ASN A 94 -14.97 -2.58 -19.02
C ASN A 94 -13.87 -3.02 -18.04
N LYS A 95 -13.13 -2.06 -17.47
CA LYS A 95 -12.06 -2.27 -16.48
C LYS A 95 -12.50 -3.09 -15.25
N ASN A 96 -13.79 -3.09 -14.91
CA ASN A 96 -14.33 -3.89 -13.81
C ASN A 96 -14.50 -5.38 -14.14
N PHE A 97 -14.46 -5.74 -15.42
CA PHE A 97 -14.56 -7.12 -15.91
C PHE A 97 -13.20 -7.80 -16.08
N ILE A 98 -12.10 -7.12 -15.73
CA ILE A 98 -10.79 -7.76 -15.66
C ILE A 98 -10.89 -8.88 -14.64
N THR A 99 -10.51 -10.10 -15.03
CA THR A 99 -10.52 -11.28 -14.16
C THR A 99 -9.76 -10.98 -12.86
N LYS A 100 -10.38 -11.30 -11.73
CA LYS A 100 -9.78 -11.12 -10.41
C LYS A 100 -9.67 -12.46 -9.70
N VAL A 101 -8.58 -12.64 -8.98
CA VAL A 101 -8.37 -13.78 -8.09
C VAL A 101 -8.26 -13.24 -6.67
N MET A 102 -9.04 -13.79 -5.75
CA MET A 102 -8.92 -13.48 -4.32
C MET A 102 -7.91 -14.44 -3.70
N PHE A 103 -7.00 -13.89 -2.91
CA PHE A 103 -6.13 -14.67 -2.04
C PHE A 103 -6.48 -14.34 -0.60
N LEU A 104 -6.71 -15.38 0.19
CA LEU A 104 -6.74 -15.32 1.65
C LEU A 104 -5.37 -15.72 2.15
N ALA A 105 -4.76 -14.88 2.99
CA ALA A 105 -3.48 -15.18 3.61
C ALA A 105 -3.59 -15.04 5.13
N ALA A 106 -3.01 -15.99 5.85
CA ALA A 106 -2.81 -15.93 7.28
C ALA A 106 -1.30 -15.88 7.53
N ILE A 107 -0.83 -14.89 8.29
CA ILE A 107 0.58 -14.69 8.62
C ILE A 107 0.71 -14.59 10.13
N ALA A 108 1.60 -15.38 10.71
CA ALA A 108 1.99 -15.30 12.10
C ALA A 108 3.50 -15.05 12.18
N ARG A 109 3.99 -14.68 13.37
CA ARG A 109 5.44 -14.63 13.59
C ARG A 109 6.00 -16.06 13.58
N PRO A 110 7.11 -16.34 12.88
CA PRO A 110 7.72 -17.65 12.92
C PRO A 110 8.11 -18.05 14.35
N HIS A 111 7.72 -19.25 14.76
CA HIS A 111 8.10 -19.81 16.06
C HIS A 111 9.25 -20.78 15.89
N PHE A 112 10.34 -20.54 16.62
CA PHE A 112 11.53 -21.39 16.60
C PHE A 112 11.55 -22.34 17.80
N ASP A 113 12.04 -23.55 17.57
CA ASP A 113 12.37 -24.47 18.65
C ASP A 113 13.75 -24.16 19.26
N ASN A 114 14.13 -24.90 20.30
CA ASN A 114 15.43 -24.73 20.97
C ASN A 114 16.62 -25.08 20.07
N GLU A 115 16.40 -25.77 18.96
CA GLU A 115 17.42 -26.17 17.98
C GLU A 115 17.49 -25.17 16.80
N GLY A 116 16.62 -24.16 16.78
CA GLY A 116 16.56 -23.14 15.73
C GLY A 116 15.70 -23.53 14.52
N ASN A 117 14.91 -24.61 14.59
CA ASN A 117 13.99 -25.00 13.53
C ASN A 117 12.65 -24.25 13.64
N VAL A 118 12.08 -23.86 12.50
CA VAL A 118 10.76 -23.21 12.45
C VAL A 118 9.65 -24.25 12.65
N LYS A 119 8.90 -24.14 13.76
CA LYS A 119 7.72 -24.99 14.04
C LYS A 119 6.44 -24.52 13.37
N PHE A 120 6.33 -23.21 13.12
CA PHE A 120 5.16 -22.58 12.49
C PHE A 120 5.65 -21.39 11.67
N SER A 121 5.28 -21.35 10.39
CA SER A 121 5.60 -20.28 9.44
C SER A 121 4.35 -19.52 9.05
#